data_AF-A0A8S4A8F0-F1
#
_entry.id   AF-A0A8S4A8F0-F1
#
_cell.length_a   1.000
_cell.length_b   1.000
_cell.length_c   1.000
_cell.angle_alpha   90.00
_cell.angle_beta   90.00
_cell.angle_gamma   90.00
#
_symmetry.space_group_name_H-M   'P 1'
#
loop_
_entity.id
_entity.type
_entity.pdbx_description
1 polymer ?
#
loop_
_entity_poly.entity_id
_entity_poly.type
_entity_poly.pdbx_seq_one_letter_code
_entity_poly.pdbx_strand_id
1 'polypeptide(L)' 'MWEKLLKGLKESPSSPVIVNLSHNHVTSSGVKSILAVLKEKPSVEAIILQDSRLGDEEISELTDGITRLLVENVKLDP' A
#
# COMPACT_ATOMS: atom_id res chain seq x y z
N MET A 1 -6.61 6.52 11.65
CA MET A 1 -6.44 7.73 10.80
C MET A 1 -6.07 7.36 9.37
N TRP A 2 -5.14 6.40 9.19
CA TRP A 2 -4.78 5.83 7.89
C TRP A 2 -5.97 5.33 7.04
N GLU A 3 -7.02 4.74 7.65
CA GLU A 3 -8.19 4.22 6.91
C GLU A 3 -8.86 5.27 6.02
N LYS A 4 -9.09 6.48 6.56
CA LYS A 4 -9.72 7.57 5.82
C LYS A 4 -8.82 8.09 4.70
N LEU A 5 -7.51 8.12 4.95
CA LEU A 5 -6.52 8.52 3.95
C LEU A 5 -6.49 7.53 2.79
N LEU A 6 -6.41 6.23 3.09
CA LEU A 6 -6.40 5.20 2.05
C LEU A 6 -7.72 5.15 1.28
N LYS A 7 -8.85 5.24 1.98
CA LYS A 7 -10.16 5.33 1.33
C LYS A 7 -10.24 6.54 0.39
N GLY A 8 -9.88 7.73 0.89
CA GLY A 8 -9.88 8.95 0.09
C GLY A 8 -8.91 8.87 -1.09
N LEU A 9 -7.74 8.24 -0.91
CA LEU A 9 -6.79 8.02 -1.99
C LEU A 9 -7.36 7.09 -3.07
N LYS A 10 -8.05 6.00 -2.70
CA LYS A 10 -8.71 5.10 -3.68
C LYS A 10 -9.76 5.83 -4.50
N GLU A 11 -10.60 6.62 -3.84
CA GLU A 11 -11.72 7.36 -4.46
C GLU A 11 -11.26 8.61 -5.23
N SER A 12 -10.07 9.14 -4.92
CA SER A 12 -9.52 10.32 -5.57
C SER A 12 -9.12 10.02 -7.02
N PRO A 13 -9.28 10.97 -7.97
CA PRO A 13 -8.74 10.86 -9.32
C PRO A 13 -7.20 11.01 -9.37
N SER A 14 -6.55 11.33 -8.25
CA SER A 14 -5.10 11.49 -8.19
C SER A 14 -4.34 10.20 -8.48
N SER A 15 -3.15 10.36 -9.07
CA SER A 15 -2.23 9.26 -9.41
C SER A 15 -0.85 9.54 -8.79
N PRO A 16 -0.71 9.46 -7.46
CA PRO A 16 0.54 9.79 -6.80
C PRO A 16 1.59 8.71 -7.06
N VAL A 17 2.85 9.14 -7.20
CA VAL A 17 4.01 8.25 -7.27
C VAL A 17 4.46 7.79 -5.89
N ILE A 18 4.28 8.64 -4.88
CA ILE A 18 4.70 8.37 -3.49
C ILE A 18 3.51 8.57 -2.57
N VAL A 19 3.25 7.60 -1.69
CA VAL A 19 2.25 7.69 -0.62
C VAL A 19 2.96 7.67 0.73
N ASN A 20 2.93 8.79 1.44
CA ASN A 20 3.51 8.89 2.77
C ASN A 20 2.43 8.67 3.85
N LEU A 21 2.55 7.57 4.59
CA LEU A 21 1.69 7.20 5.71
C LEU A 21 2.42 7.29 7.05
N SER A 22 3.58 7.95 7.09
CA SER A 22 4.37 8.08 8.31
C SER A 22 3.55 8.69 9.43
N HIS A 23 3.79 8.26 10.68
CA HIS A 23 3.10 8.76 11.88
C HIS A 23 1.56 8.59 11.86
N ASN A 24 1.01 7.73 10.99
CA ASN A 24 -0.42 7.42 10.99
C ASN A 24 -0.79 6.17 11.80
N HIS A 25 0.18 5.61 12.54
CA HIS A 25 0.04 4.40 13.35
C HIS A 25 -0.67 3.27 12.57
N VAL A 26 -0.18 2.97 11.36
CA VAL A 26 -0.68 1.85 10.58
C VAL A 26 -0.51 0.57 11.41
N THR A 27 -1.60 -0.18 11.56
CA THR A 27 -1.68 -1.45 12.28
C THR A 27 -1.74 -2.61 11.28
N SER A 28 -1.73 -3.86 11.77
CA SER A 28 -1.84 -5.08 10.96
C SER A 28 -3.02 -5.07 9.99
N SER A 29 -4.18 -4.55 10.42
CA SER A 29 -5.35 -4.37 9.55
C SER A 29 -5.12 -3.44 8.36
N GLY A 30 -4.15 -2.52 8.45
CA GLY A 30 -3.79 -1.58 7.40
C GLY A 30 -3.01 -2.19 6.25
N VAL A 31 -2.31 -3.32 6.46
CA VAL A 31 -1.53 -4.00 5.41
C VAL A 31 -2.41 -4.35 4.22
N LYS A 32 -3.57 -4.97 4.47
CA LYS A 32 -4.54 -5.33 3.41
C LYS A 32 -5.07 -4.11 2.66
N SER A 33 -5.32 -3.01 3.36
CA SER A 33 -5.79 -1.77 2.73
C SER A 33 -4.70 -1.12 1.88
N ILE A 34 -3.44 -1.18 2.31
CA ILE A 34 -2.28 -0.72 1.53
C ILE A 34 -2.16 -1.52 0.24
N LEU A 35 -2.22 -2.86 0.32
CA LEU A 35 -2.16 -3.72 -0.87
C LEU A 35 -3.31 -3.45 -1.85
N ALA A 36 -4.52 -3.21 -1.33
CA ALA A 36 -5.66 -2.82 -2.17
C ALA A 36 -5.44 -1.49 -2.89
N VAL A 37 -4.85 -0.50 -2.21
CA VAL A 37 -4.49 0.80 -2.82
C VAL A 37 -3.45 0.61 -3.91
N LEU A 38 -2.39 -0.17 -3.67
CA LEU A 38 -1.36 -0.45 -4.67
C LEU A 38 -1.93 -1.12 -5.93
N LYS A 39 -2.90 -2.02 -5.76
CA LYS A 39 -3.58 -2.67 -6.89
C LYS A 39 -4.45 -1.70 -7.71
N GLU A 40 -5.12 -0.76 -7.05
CA GLU A 40 -6.03 0.20 -7.71
C GLU A 40 -5.32 1.46 -8.23
N LYS A 41 -4.15 1.79 -7.67
CA LYS A 41 -3.32 2.94 -8.05
C LYS A 41 -1.94 2.46 -8.52
N PRO A 42 -1.83 1.94 -9.76
CA PRO A 42 -0.58 1.40 -10.29
C PRO A 42 0.51 2.46 -10.50
N SER A 43 0.17 3.75 -10.42
CA SER A 43 1.14 4.86 -10.43
C SER A 43 1.97 4.96 -9.16
N VAL A 44 1.56 4.31 -8.06
CA VAL A 44 2.30 4.34 -6.79
C VAL A 44 3.53 3.45 -6.88
N GLU A 45 4.71 4.06 -6.77
CA GLU A 45 6.00 3.39 -6.80
C GLU A 45 6.62 3.24 -5.40
N ALA A 46 6.24 4.11 -4.45
CA ALA A 46 6.77 4.07 -3.08
C ALA A 46 5.70 4.33 -2.02
N ILE A 47 5.78 3.57 -0.93
CA ILE A 47 5.02 3.81 0.30
C ILE A 47 5.99 4.02 1.46
N ILE A 48 5.79 5.10 2.21
CA ILE A 48 6.61 5.43 3.39
C ILE A 48 5.79 5.16 4.65
N LEU A 49 6.30 4.28 5.52
CA LEU A 49 5.62 3.78 6.72
C LEU A 49 6.38 4.08 8.02
N GLN A 50 7.21 5.13 8.05
CA GLN A 50 7.97 5.48 9.25
C GLN A 50 7.04 5.70 10.45
N ASP A 51 7.44 5.21 11.63
CA ASP A 51 6.64 5.31 12.87
C ASP A 51 5.23 4.68 12.73
N SER A 52 5.17 3.54 12.05
CA SER A 52 4.02 2.64 12.03
C SER A 52 4.11 1.61 13.16
N ARG A 53 3.01 0.89 13.41
CA ARG A 53 2.93 -0.17 14.44
C ARG A 53 2.94 -1.56 13.79
N LEU A 54 3.75 -1.73 12.77
CA LEU A 54 3.93 -3.01 12.06
C LEU A 54 5.10 -3.76 12.69
N GLY A 55 4.91 -5.03 13.01
CA GLY A 55 5.96 -5.96 13.40
C GLY A 55 6.38 -6.85 12.23
N ASP A 56 7.21 -7.84 12.51
CA ASP A 56 7.83 -8.71 11.50
C ASP A 56 6.80 -9.47 10.66
N GLU A 57 5.70 -9.94 11.28
CA GLU A 57 4.62 -10.65 10.60
C GLU A 57 3.93 -9.75 9.57
N GLU A 58 3.62 -8.50 9.95
CA GLU A 58 3.00 -7.54 9.04
C GLU A 58 3.93 -7.12 7.90
N ILE A 59 5.23 -6.99 8.17
CA ILE A 59 6.23 -6.68 7.15
C ILE A 59 6.37 -7.85 6.16
N SER A 60 6.33 -9.10 6.65
CA SER A 60 6.33 -10.28 5.78
C SER A 60 5.08 -10.30 4.90
N GLU A 61 3.88 -10.09 5.46
CA GLU A 61 2.63 -10.05 4.70
C GLU A 61 2.65 -8.94 3.64
N LEU A 62 3.14 -7.75 3.99
CA LEU A 62 3.24 -6.62 3.07
C LEU A 62 4.21 -6.93 1.92
N THR A 63 5.38 -7.49 2.23
CA THR A 63 6.41 -7.83 1.24
C THR A 63 5.90 -8.91 0.28
N ASP A 64 5.33 -10.00 0.80
CA ASP A 64 4.74 -11.07 -0.02
C ASP A 64 3.58 -10.58 -0.89
N GLY A 65 2.77 -9.66 -0.36
CA GLY A 65 1.68 -9.03 -1.09
C GLY A 65 2.19 -8.17 -2.25
N ILE A 66 3.19 -7.33 -2.00
CA ILE A 66 3.82 -6.48 -3.04
C ILE A 66 4.46 -7.36 -4.12
N THR A 67 5.21 -8.40 -3.75
CA THR A 67 5.83 -9.33 -4.72
C THR A 67 4.78 -9.98 -5.61
N ARG A 68 3.65 -10.42 -5.05
CA ARG A 68 2.55 -10.99 -5.84
C ARG A 68 1.95 -9.98 -6.83
N LEU A 69 1.70 -8.75 -6.39
CA LEU A 69 1.18 -7.69 -7.27
C LEU A 69 2.14 -7.38 -8.44
N LEU A 70 3.45 -7.34 -8.18
CA LEU A 70 4.45 -7.12 -9.22
C LEU A 70 4.46 -8.27 -10.24
N VAL A 71 4.38 -9.52 -9.78
CA VAL A 71 4.33 -10.69 -10.67
C VAL A 71 3.02 -10.72 -11.48
N GLU A 72 1.89 -10.32 -10.90
CA GLU A 72 0.62 -10.19 -11.61
C GLU A 72 0.69 -9.12 -12.71
N ASN A 73 1.29 -7.96 -12.43
CA ASN A 73 1.43 -6.88 -13.39
C ASN A 73 2.36 -7.23 -14.55
N VAL A 74 3.48 -7.94 -14.30
CA VAL A 74 4.41 -8.39 -15.35
C VAL A 74 3.76 -9.41 -16.30
N LYS A 75 2.77 -10.18 -15.83
CA LYS A 75 2.04 -11.15 -16.67
C LYS A 75 0.98 -10.50 -17.58
N LEU A 76 0.71 -9.21 -17.43
CA LEU A 76 -0.31 -8.49 -18.18
C LEU A 76 0.25 -7.67 -19.36
N ASP A 77 1.57 -7.59 -19.52
CA ASP A 77 2.20 -7.01 -20.71
C ASP A 77 2.31 -8.10 -21.82
N PRO A 78 1.56 -7.99 -22.94
CA PRO A 78 1.61 -8.93 -24.06
C PRO A 78 2.88 -8.82 -24.92
#